data_AF-A0A1J0P8K1-F1
#
_entry.id   AF-A0A1J0P8K1-F1
#
_cell.length_a   1.000
_cell.length_b   1.000
_cell.length_c   1.000
_cell.angle_alpha   90.00
_cell.angle_beta   90.00
_cell.angle_gamma   90.00
#
_symmetry.space_group_name_H-M   'P 1'
#
loop_
_entity.id
_entity.type
_entity.pdbx_description
1 polymer ?
#
loop_
_entity_poly.entity_id
_entity_poly.type
_entity_poly.pdbx_seq_one_letter_code
_entity_poly.pdbx_strand_id
1 'polypeptide(L)'
;MPSSNRRANLLDHNAGHWEGSFIRLDGQGLESERFGTRLHVQELDGQIEAALTYLNTGKVATMRFVDPPDLMTISPEGHWSLGPDKTGPWPAVMELCLVDGERRRRVVVRHGAERLESVVVVVEARPGVADPAPAQPLRAVLVEGDEAPASCSWQLTADLTLTTALERRFGDPLAVKLCWQPEPGRRLVIERGYGANGLPQAQPAVLARLDHLGPKPW
;
A
#
# COMPACT_ATOMS: atom_id res chain seq x y z
N MET A 1 16.16 -23.84 -4.38
CA MET A 1 15.13 -22.79 -4.21
C MET A 1 15.18 -21.96 -5.48
N PRO A 2 14.16 -21.94 -6.35
CA PRO A 2 14.21 -21.05 -7.49
C PRO A 2 14.25 -19.63 -6.92
N SER A 3 15.28 -18.85 -7.26
CA SER A 3 15.31 -17.43 -6.97
C SER A 3 14.06 -16.84 -7.61
N SER A 4 13.09 -16.40 -6.80
CA SER A 4 11.98 -15.63 -7.33
C SER A 4 12.59 -14.44 -8.06
N ASN A 5 12.33 -14.33 -9.36
CA ASN A 5 12.85 -13.23 -10.15
C ASN A 5 12.03 -11.98 -9.76
N ARG A 6 12.43 -11.32 -8.65
CA ARG A 6 11.74 -10.16 -8.05
C ARG A 6 11.43 -9.08 -9.10
N ARG A 7 12.37 -8.88 -10.02
CA ARG A 7 12.22 -7.97 -11.16
C ARG A 7 11.05 -8.38 -12.04
N ALA A 8 11.01 -9.64 -12.49
CA ALA A 8 9.93 -10.16 -13.32
C ALA A 8 8.59 -10.06 -12.58
N ASN A 9 8.50 -10.53 -11.34
CA ASN A 9 7.26 -10.45 -10.55
C ASN A 9 6.75 -9.01 -10.40
N LEU A 10 7.64 -8.03 -10.24
CA LEU A 10 7.23 -6.64 -10.21
C LEU A 10 6.67 -6.19 -11.56
N LEU A 11 7.41 -6.44 -12.65
CA LEU A 11 7.07 -5.95 -13.98
C LEU A 11 5.82 -6.63 -14.57
N ASP A 12 5.70 -7.95 -14.44
CA ASP A 12 4.59 -8.74 -14.97
C ASP A 12 3.23 -8.21 -14.48
N HIS A 13 3.21 -7.66 -13.27
CA HIS A 13 1.99 -7.15 -12.63
C HIS A 13 1.88 -5.62 -12.62
N ASN A 14 2.99 -4.88 -12.57
CA ASN A 14 2.97 -3.43 -12.36
C ASN A 14 3.42 -2.59 -13.57
N ALA A 15 4.05 -3.19 -14.60
CA ALA A 15 4.45 -2.47 -15.82
C ALA A 15 3.22 -1.96 -16.60
N GLY A 16 3.40 -0.96 -17.45
CA GLY A 16 2.36 -0.30 -18.24
C GLY A 16 1.79 0.96 -17.59
N HIS A 17 0.68 1.44 -18.14
CA HIS A 17 -0.01 2.63 -17.66
C HIS A 17 -1.00 2.31 -16.54
N TRP A 18 -1.11 3.25 -15.61
CA TRP A 18 -2.06 3.29 -14.53
C TRP A 18 -2.65 4.69 -14.41
N GLU A 19 -3.96 4.79 -14.33
CA GLU A 19 -4.67 6.03 -14.06
C GLU A 19 -5.27 5.93 -12.66
N GLY A 20 -5.17 7.01 -11.88
CA GLY A 20 -5.61 6.94 -10.50
C GLY A 20 -5.74 8.27 -9.81
N SER A 21 -6.12 8.20 -8.53
CA SER A 21 -6.26 9.34 -7.64
C SER A 21 -5.41 9.15 -6.40
N PHE A 22 -4.66 10.19 -6.05
CA PHE A 22 -3.96 10.30 -4.77
C PHE A 22 -4.82 11.11 -3.82
N ILE A 23 -5.12 10.54 -2.65
CA ILE A 23 -6.01 11.12 -1.64
C ILE A 23 -5.25 11.14 -0.32
N ARG A 24 -4.85 12.32 0.14
CA ARG A 24 -4.12 12.49 1.39
C ARG A 24 -5.11 12.68 2.54
N LEU A 25 -5.03 11.80 3.53
CA LEU A 25 -5.65 11.92 4.83
C LEU A 25 -4.64 12.49 5.83
N ASP A 26 -5.09 13.35 6.73
CA ASP A 26 -4.32 13.79 7.89
C ASP A 26 -4.21 12.69 8.96
N GLY A 27 -3.53 12.99 10.08
CA GLY A 27 -3.37 12.06 11.21
C GLY A 27 -4.68 11.68 11.90
N GLN A 28 -5.78 12.35 11.58
CA GLN A 28 -7.13 12.13 12.07
C GLN A 28 -7.99 11.36 11.05
N GLY A 29 -7.43 11.03 9.89
CA GLY A 29 -8.11 10.28 8.85
C GLY A 29 -9.04 11.12 7.97
N LEU A 30 -8.94 12.45 7.99
CA LEU A 30 -9.75 13.34 7.15
C LEU A 30 -8.99 13.73 5.87
N GLU A 31 -9.67 13.66 4.73
CA GLU A 31 -9.11 14.15 3.46
C GLU A 31 -8.70 15.62 3.55
N SER A 32 -7.43 15.87 3.26
CA SER A 32 -6.79 17.19 3.23
C SER A 32 -6.41 17.61 1.81
N GLU A 33 -6.16 16.66 0.91
CA GLU A 33 -5.76 16.93 -0.47
C GLU A 33 -6.16 15.77 -1.38
N ARG A 34 -6.52 16.09 -2.63
CA ARG A 34 -6.78 15.10 -3.68
C ARG A 34 -6.31 15.61 -5.05
N PHE A 35 -5.70 14.73 -5.83
CA PHE A 35 -5.37 15.01 -7.22
C PHE A 35 -5.31 13.72 -8.07
N GLY A 36 -5.63 13.87 -9.36
CA GLY A 36 -5.51 12.80 -10.34
C GLY A 36 -4.06 12.60 -10.78
N THR A 37 -3.73 11.36 -11.13
CA THR A 37 -2.39 10.97 -11.58
C THR A 37 -2.42 9.96 -12.71
N ARG A 38 -1.35 9.93 -13.50
CA ARG A 38 -1.04 8.83 -14.41
C ARG A 38 0.37 8.32 -14.12
N LEU A 39 0.50 7.04 -13.79
CA LEU A 39 1.81 6.38 -13.65
C LEU A 39 2.10 5.56 -14.91
N HIS A 40 3.31 5.67 -15.44
CA HIS A 40 3.83 4.77 -16.44
C HIS A 40 5.03 4.02 -15.86
N VAL A 41 4.96 2.69 -15.85
CA VAL A 41 6.07 1.82 -15.42
C VAL A 41 6.55 1.06 -16.62
N GLN A 42 7.83 1.16 -16.96
CA GLN A 42 8.38 0.50 -18.15
C GLN A 42 9.81 0.03 -17.91
N GLU A 43 10.23 -0.94 -18.72
CA GLU A 43 11.64 -1.29 -18.84
C GLU A 43 12.25 -0.54 -20.02
N LEU A 44 13.29 0.25 -19.75
CA LEU A 44 14.01 1.05 -20.73
C LEU A 44 15.52 0.92 -20.45
N ASP A 45 16.29 0.50 -21.46
CA ASP A 45 17.75 0.35 -21.37
C ASP A 45 18.21 -0.48 -20.16
N GLY A 46 17.49 -1.57 -19.87
CA GLY A 46 17.77 -2.46 -18.72
C GLY A 46 17.38 -1.88 -17.36
N GLN A 47 16.81 -0.67 -17.30
CA GLN A 47 16.31 -0.05 -16.07
C GLN A 47 14.79 -0.11 -16.02
N ILE A 48 14.26 -0.26 -14.81
CA ILE A 48 12.86 -0.01 -14.54
C ILE A 48 12.70 1.48 -14.32
N GLU A 49 11.86 2.11 -15.12
CA GLU A 49 11.45 3.50 -14.97
C GLU A 49 10.01 3.55 -14.47
N ALA A 50 9.77 4.33 -13.42
CA ALA A 50 8.43 4.70 -12.96
C ALA A 50 8.27 6.22 -13.08
N ALA A 51 7.38 6.66 -13.98
CA ALA A 51 7.10 8.06 -14.27
C ALA A 51 5.68 8.42 -13.85
N LEU A 52 5.55 9.25 -12.80
CA LEU A 52 4.29 9.73 -12.26
C LEU A 52 3.99 11.13 -12.79
N THR A 53 2.87 11.26 -13.51
CA THR A 53 2.34 12.55 -13.99
C THR A 53 1.24 13.04 -13.06
N TYR A 54 1.37 14.27 -12.57
CA TYR A 54 0.33 14.95 -11.80
C TYR A 54 -0.64 15.65 -12.76
N LEU A 55 -1.90 15.22 -12.82
CA LEU A 55 -2.82 15.70 -13.86
C LEU A 55 -3.23 17.17 -13.68
N ASN A 56 -3.16 17.70 -12.47
CA ASN A 56 -3.47 19.10 -12.17
C ASN A 56 -2.38 20.09 -12.65
N THR A 57 -1.14 19.65 -12.81
CA THR A 57 0.00 20.51 -13.14
C THR A 57 0.73 20.10 -14.40
N GLY A 58 0.52 18.87 -14.88
CA GLY A 58 1.31 18.25 -15.95
C GLY A 58 2.74 17.90 -15.56
N LYS A 59 3.16 18.16 -14.31
CA LYS A 59 4.50 17.84 -13.82
C LYS A 59 4.70 16.32 -13.84
N VAL A 60 5.91 15.89 -14.20
CA VAL A 60 6.32 14.48 -14.15
C VAL A 60 7.42 14.30 -13.11
N ALA A 61 7.26 13.32 -12.23
CA ALA A 61 8.29 12.83 -11.33
C ALA A 61 8.72 11.43 -11.78
N THR A 62 10.02 11.22 -11.94
CA THR A 62 10.56 9.96 -12.48
C THR A 62 11.54 9.34 -11.48
N MET A 63 11.45 8.03 -11.31
CA MET A 63 12.42 7.21 -10.59
C MET A 63 12.92 6.09 -11.51
N ARG A 64 14.22 5.77 -11.44
CA ARG A 64 14.84 4.69 -12.21
C ARG A 64 15.68 3.79 -11.33
N PHE A 65 15.65 2.49 -11.59
CA PHE A 65 16.46 1.51 -10.88
C PHE A 65 16.77 0.31 -11.76
N VAL A 66 17.97 -0.26 -11.60
CA VAL A 66 18.37 -1.49 -12.31
C VAL A 66 17.66 -2.71 -11.73
N ASP A 67 17.42 -2.77 -10.43
CA ASP A 67 16.66 -3.84 -9.79
C ASP A 67 15.77 -3.25 -8.70
N PRO A 68 14.64 -3.89 -8.36
CA PRO A 68 13.81 -3.42 -7.25
C PRO A 68 14.65 -3.29 -5.96
N PRO A 69 14.51 -2.18 -5.20
CA PRO A 69 15.32 -1.94 -4.01
C PRO A 69 15.33 -3.14 -3.06
N ASP A 70 16.44 -3.48 -2.43
CA ASP A 70 16.54 -4.69 -1.59
C ASP A 70 15.53 -4.75 -0.44
N LEU A 71 15.16 -3.58 0.08
CA LEU A 71 14.14 -3.43 1.13
C LEU A 71 12.71 -3.64 0.63
N MET A 72 12.50 -3.68 -0.70
CA MET A 72 11.22 -3.92 -1.33
C MET A 72 10.88 -5.40 -1.26
N THR A 73 9.82 -5.74 -0.54
CA THR A 73 9.27 -7.10 -0.59
C THR A 73 8.28 -7.17 -1.74
N ILE A 74 8.39 -8.18 -2.59
CA ILE A 74 7.55 -8.38 -3.78
C ILE A 74 7.04 -9.81 -3.76
N SER A 75 5.72 -9.99 -3.79
CA SER A 75 5.10 -11.31 -3.87
C SER A 75 5.04 -11.80 -5.33
N PRO A 76 4.87 -13.11 -5.57
CA PRO A 76 4.64 -13.65 -6.91
C PRO A 76 3.44 -13.03 -7.65
N GLU A 77 2.43 -12.57 -6.90
CA GLU A 77 1.20 -11.97 -7.43
C GLU A 77 1.35 -10.46 -7.71
N GLY A 78 2.56 -9.92 -7.55
CA GLY A 78 2.87 -8.52 -7.84
C GLY A 78 2.51 -7.54 -6.73
N HIS A 79 2.06 -8.03 -5.56
CA HIS A 79 1.95 -7.20 -4.36
C HIS A 79 3.34 -6.78 -3.91
N TRP A 80 3.44 -5.59 -3.34
CA TRP A 80 4.73 -5.14 -2.83
C TRP A 80 4.61 -4.19 -1.67
N SER A 81 5.67 -4.15 -0.88
CA SER A 81 5.83 -3.15 0.18
C SER A 81 7.27 -2.64 0.23
N LEU A 82 7.41 -1.37 0.59
CA LEU A 82 8.68 -0.68 0.73
C LEU A 82 8.64 0.17 2.00
N GLY A 83 9.79 0.36 2.63
CA GLY A 83 9.94 1.22 3.79
C GLY A 83 11.41 1.33 4.15
N PRO A 84 11.75 2.02 5.26
CA PRO A 84 13.14 2.15 5.69
C PRO A 84 13.80 0.80 6.00
N ASP A 85 15.12 0.82 6.04
CA ASP A 85 15.96 -0.28 6.55
C ASP A 85 15.89 -0.39 8.07
N LYS A 86 15.52 0.69 8.76
CA LYS A 86 15.34 0.73 10.21
C LYS A 86 14.31 1.78 10.64
N THR A 87 13.50 1.43 11.63
CA THR A 87 12.66 2.39 12.37
C THR A 87 13.34 2.80 13.68
N GLY A 88 13.09 4.03 14.13
CA GLY A 88 13.70 4.59 15.33
C GLY A 88 12.95 5.84 15.80
N PRO A 89 13.59 6.78 16.51
CA PRO A 89 12.93 7.99 16.98
C PRO A 89 12.59 9.00 15.86
N TRP A 90 12.92 8.67 14.61
CA TRP A 90 12.71 9.51 13.44
C TRP A 90 11.39 9.17 12.72
N PRO A 91 10.89 10.09 11.87
CA PRO A 91 9.78 9.79 10.98
C PRO A 91 10.06 8.56 10.11
N ALA A 92 9.03 7.75 9.87
CA ALA A 92 9.08 6.57 9.03
C ALA A 92 8.01 6.67 7.94
N VAL A 93 8.38 6.31 6.71
CA VAL A 93 7.45 6.22 5.58
C VAL A 93 7.44 4.79 5.08
N MET A 94 6.25 4.22 4.99
CA MET A 94 6.04 2.89 4.44
C MET A 94 5.02 2.97 3.32
N GLU A 95 5.26 2.22 2.26
CA GLU A 95 4.37 2.11 1.13
C GLU A 95 3.99 0.65 0.90
N LEU A 96 2.70 0.40 0.75
CA LEU A 96 2.14 -0.93 0.50
C LEU A 96 1.26 -0.88 -0.75
N CYS A 97 1.31 -1.93 -1.55
CA CYS A 97 0.54 -2.09 -2.78
C CYS A 97 -0.09 -3.48 -2.86
N LEU A 98 -1.42 -3.51 -3.01
CA LEU A 98 -2.18 -4.69 -3.38
C LEU A 98 -2.62 -4.58 -4.85
N VAL A 99 -2.51 -5.67 -5.60
CA VAL A 99 -2.76 -5.72 -7.05
C VAL A 99 -3.82 -6.78 -7.29
N ASP A 100 -4.85 -6.45 -8.06
CA ASP A 100 -5.93 -7.35 -8.45
C ASP A 100 -6.22 -7.19 -9.94
N GLY A 101 -5.50 -7.97 -10.75
CA GLY A 101 -5.57 -7.88 -12.21
C GLY A 101 -5.24 -6.46 -12.70
N GLU A 102 -6.25 -5.77 -13.21
CA GLU A 102 -6.12 -4.44 -13.81
C GLU A 102 -6.39 -3.28 -12.82
N ARG A 103 -6.56 -3.59 -11.54
CA ARG A 103 -6.78 -2.62 -10.47
C ARG A 103 -5.72 -2.79 -9.39
N ARG A 104 -5.42 -1.72 -8.68
CA ARG A 104 -4.57 -1.79 -7.48
C ARG A 104 -4.95 -0.75 -6.43
N ARG A 105 -4.56 -1.04 -5.21
CA ARG A 105 -4.70 -0.16 -4.04
C ARG A 105 -3.34 0.03 -3.42
N ARG A 106 -2.92 1.28 -3.27
CA ARG A 106 -1.72 1.61 -2.51
C ARG A 106 -2.04 2.49 -1.33
N VAL A 107 -1.21 2.36 -0.31
CA VAL A 107 -1.15 3.34 0.77
C VAL A 107 0.28 3.77 0.99
N VAL A 108 0.48 5.06 1.20
CA VAL A 108 1.71 5.60 1.76
C VAL A 108 1.40 6.09 3.16
N VAL A 109 1.97 5.42 4.16
CA VAL A 109 1.76 5.74 5.57
C VAL A 109 2.99 6.46 6.08
N ARG A 110 2.79 7.66 6.61
CA ARG A 110 3.84 8.46 7.23
C ARG A 110 3.57 8.57 8.72
N HIS A 111 4.44 7.96 9.49
CA HIS A 111 4.53 8.20 10.92
C HIS A 111 5.57 9.26 11.21
N GLY A 112 5.22 10.24 12.02
CA GLY A 112 6.16 11.12 12.69
C GLY A 112 6.92 10.40 13.81
N ALA A 113 7.65 11.16 14.62
CA ALA A 113 8.37 10.60 15.76
C ALA A 113 7.43 9.97 16.82
N GLU A 114 6.27 10.60 17.04
CA GLU A 114 5.36 10.27 18.16
C GLU A 114 3.99 9.76 17.71
N ARG A 115 3.57 10.04 16.46
CA ARG A 115 2.22 9.74 15.99
C ARG A 115 2.15 9.56 14.48
N LEU A 116 1.05 9.01 14.01
CA LEU A 116 0.68 9.03 12.60
C LEU A 116 0.49 10.48 12.12
N GLU A 117 1.16 10.87 11.05
CA GLU A 117 1.08 12.23 10.48
C GLU A 117 0.15 12.29 9.27
N SER A 118 0.20 11.28 8.40
CA SER A 118 -0.64 11.24 7.21
C SER A 118 -0.73 9.84 6.60
N VAL A 119 -1.83 9.59 5.90
CA VAL A 119 -2.02 8.42 5.04
C VAL A 119 -2.39 8.90 3.65
N VAL A 120 -1.66 8.49 2.62
CA VAL A 120 -2.07 8.71 1.23
C VAL A 120 -2.70 7.43 0.72
N VAL A 121 -3.98 7.47 0.38
CA VAL A 121 -4.69 6.39 -0.29
C VAL A 121 -4.57 6.61 -1.80
N VAL A 122 -4.15 5.58 -2.51
CA VAL A 122 -4.06 5.59 -3.97
C VAL A 122 -4.94 4.51 -4.55
N VAL A 123 -5.87 4.92 -5.40
CA VAL A 123 -6.74 4.03 -6.18
C VAL A 123 -6.31 4.15 -7.63
N GLU A 124 -5.88 3.05 -8.24
CA GLU A 124 -5.39 3.03 -9.61
C GLU A 124 -5.98 1.86 -10.39
N ALA A 125 -6.24 2.09 -11.68
CA ALA A 125 -6.63 1.07 -12.62
C ALA A 125 -5.96 1.27 -13.98
N ARG A 126 -5.98 0.24 -14.83
CA ARG A 126 -5.55 0.36 -16.22
C ARG A 126 -6.45 1.34 -16.99
N PRO A 127 -5.93 2.04 -18.01
CA PRO A 127 -6.77 2.87 -18.88
C PRO A 127 -7.97 2.10 -19.43
N GLY A 128 -9.16 2.67 -19.32
CA GLY A 128 -10.41 2.05 -19.77
C GLY A 128 -11.08 1.11 -18.75
N VAL A 129 -10.43 0.80 -17.63
CA VAL A 129 -11.02 0.00 -16.55
C VAL A 129 -11.75 0.91 -15.57
N ALA A 130 -13.03 0.60 -15.31
CA ALA A 130 -13.85 1.35 -14.37
C ALA A 130 -13.45 1.03 -12.93
N ASP A 131 -12.85 2.01 -12.26
CA ASP A 131 -12.50 1.92 -10.84
C ASP A 131 -12.52 3.32 -10.21
N PRO A 132 -13.71 3.87 -9.92
CA PRO A 132 -13.83 5.25 -9.49
C PRO A 132 -13.15 5.47 -8.15
N ALA A 133 -12.52 6.63 -8.00
CA ALA A 133 -12.02 7.07 -6.72
C ALA A 133 -13.19 7.15 -5.70
N PRO A 134 -12.93 6.89 -4.41
CA PRO A 134 -13.97 6.99 -3.39
C PRO A 134 -14.50 8.42 -3.28
N ALA A 135 -15.75 8.52 -2.82
CA ALA A 135 -16.45 9.79 -2.63
C ALA A 135 -15.63 10.79 -1.81
N GLN A 136 -15.76 12.07 -2.15
CA GLN A 136 -15.11 13.17 -1.47
C GLN A 136 -16.10 13.85 -0.50
N PRO A 137 -15.68 14.22 0.73
CA PRO A 137 -14.36 13.93 1.32
C PRO A 137 -14.27 12.47 1.78
N LEU A 138 -13.11 11.87 1.55
CA LEU A 138 -12.75 10.60 2.17
C LEU A 138 -12.53 10.82 3.67
N ARG A 139 -13.14 9.96 4.48
CA ARG A 139 -12.96 9.94 5.92
C ARG A 139 -12.71 8.52 6.38
N ALA A 140 -11.52 8.28 6.92
CA ALA A 140 -11.24 7.01 7.57
C ALA A 140 -12.04 6.91 8.88
N VAL A 141 -12.60 5.72 9.12
CA VAL A 141 -13.33 5.43 10.36
C VAL A 141 -12.52 4.42 11.17
N LEU A 142 -12.27 4.74 12.44
CA LEU A 142 -11.69 3.78 13.37
C LEU A 142 -12.68 2.64 13.58
N VAL A 143 -12.21 1.42 13.35
CA VAL A 143 -12.96 0.19 13.60
C VAL A 143 -12.32 -0.51 14.78
N GLU A 144 -13.13 -0.88 15.76
CA GLU A 144 -12.69 -1.77 16.83
C GLU A 144 -12.24 -3.09 16.21
N GLY A 145 -11.04 -3.54 16.57
CA GLY A 145 -10.48 -4.79 16.08
C GLY A 145 -9.78 -5.55 17.20
N ASP A 146 -9.69 -6.87 17.03
CA ASP A 146 -8.98 -7.78 17.93
C ASP A 146 -7.44 -7.73 17.75
N GLU A 147 -6.90 -6.69 17.11
CA GLU A 147 -5.46 -6.58 16.86
C GLU A 147 -4.70 -6.19 18.13
N ALA A 148 -3.38 -6.34 18.09
CA ALA A 148 -2.50 -6.08 19.24
C ALA A 148 -2.75 -4.69 19.86
N PRO A 149 -2.55 -4.52 21.18
CA PRO A 149 -2.99 -3.32 21.92
C PRO A 149 -2.38 -1.99 21.46
N ALA A 150 -1.39 -1.99 20.55
CA ALA A 150 -0.72 -0.81 20.03
C ALA A 150 -1.12 -0.44 18.57
N SER A 151 -1.98 -1.23 17.91
CA SER A 151 -2.42 -0.99 16.54
C SER A 151 -3.90 -0.68 16.46
N CYS A 152 -4.28 0.23 15.56
CA CYS A 152 -5.67 0.58 15.28
C CYS A 152 -6.01 0.30 13.81
N SER A 153 -7.23 -0.17 13.56
CA SER A 153 -7.75 -0.42 12.22
C SER A 153 -8.58 0.75 11.73
N TRP A 154 -8.24 1.28 10.56
CA TRP A 154 -8.91 2.34 9.83
C TRP A 154 -9.63 1.76 8.64
N GLN A 155 -10.95 1.87 8.59
CA GLN A 155 -11.71 1.66 7.36
C GLN A 155 -11.50 2.87 6.45
N LEU A 156 -10.79 2.70 5.34
CA LEU A 156 -10.50 3.76 4.38
C LEU A 156 -11.65 3.93 3.38
N THR A 157 -12.13 2.83 2.82
CA THR A 157 -13.31 2.74 1.92
C THR A 157 -14.13 1.51 2.31
N ALA A 158 -15.28 1.24 1.71
CA ALA A 158 -16.09 0.06 2.06
C ALA A 158 -15.33 -1.28 1.92
N ASP A 159 -14.33 -1.33 1.05
CA ASP A 159 -13.55 -2.51 0.68
C ASP A 159 -12.08 -2.46 1.15
N LEU A 160 -11.59 -1.34 1.68
CA LEU A 160 -10.18 -1.14 2.02
C LEU A 160 -9.99 -0.77 3.49
N THR A 161 -9.15 -1.52 4.19
CA THR A 161 -8.80 -1.29 5.60
C THR A 161 -7.28 -1.18 5.75
N LEU A 162 -6.85 -0.25 6.59
CA LEU A 162 -5.47 -0.04 7.00
C LEU A 162 -5.34 -0.30 8.49
N THR A 163 -4.41 -1.14 8.92
CA THR A 163 -4.08 -1.30 10.35
C THR A 163 -2.67 -0.80 10.61
N THR A 164 -2.53 0.14 11.55
CA THR A 164 -1.24 0.69 11.95
C THR A 164 -1.30 1.36 13.32
N ALA A 165 -0.14 1.72 13.87
CA ALA A 165 -0.03 2.45 15.12
C ALA A 165 -0.42 3.93 14.94
N LEU A 166 -1.25 4.45 15.84
CA LEU A 166 -1.59 5.88 15.91
C LEU A 166 -0.57 6.69 16.67
N GLU A 167 -0.04 6.09 17.74
CA GLU A 167 1.05 6.62 18.55
C GLU A 167 2.30 5.77 18.32
N ARG A 168 3.46 6.39 18.51
CA ARG A 168 4.76 5.72 18.44
C ARG A 168 5.53 5.98 19.71
N ARG A 169 6.12 4.92 20.24
CA ARG A 169 7.12 5.00 21.31
C ARG A 169 8.37 4.30 20.84
N PHE A 170 9.51 4.86 21.22
CA PHE A 170 10.79 4.24 20.90
C PHE A 170 10.90 2.88 21.60
N GLY A 171 11.23 1.83 20.84
CA GLY A 171 11.29 0.46 21.33
C GLY A 171 10.02 -0.35 21.10
N ASP A 172 8.90 0.28 20.72
CA ASP A 172 7.70 -0.45 20.33
C ASP A 172 7.82 -0.98 18.88
N PRO A 173 7.31 -2.18 18.59
CA PRO A 173 7.15 -2.65 17.20
C PRO A 173 6.29 -1.68 16.39
N LEU A 174 6.59 -1.59 15.09
CA LEU A 174 5.79 -0.79 14.16
C LEU A 174 5.37 -1.66 12.98
N ALA A 175 4.06 -1.73 12.74
CA ALA A 175 3.52 -2.44 11.58
C ALA A 175 2.53 -1.57 10.80
N VAL A 176 2.49 -1.82 9.49
CA VAL A 176 1.49 -1.29 8.58
C VAL A 176 0.94 -2.47 7.80
N LYS A 177 -0.36 -2.66 7.87
CA LYS A 177 -1.08 -3.73 7.19
C LYS A 177 -2.18 -3.15 6.32
N LEU A 178 -2.20 -3.52 5.05
CA LEU A 178 -3.24 -3.15 4.12
C LEU A 178 -4.08 -4.38 3.79
N CYS A 179 -5.39 -4.24 3.85
CA CYS A 179 -6.36 -5.27 3.52
C CYS A 179 -7.36 -4.73 2.51
N TRP A 180 -7.55 -5.44 1.40
CA TRP A 180 -8.49 -5.06 0.34
C TRP A 180 -9.41 -6.23 -0.02
N GLN A 181 -10.70 -5.93 -0.20
CA GLN A 181 -11.73 -6.86 -0.67
C GLN A 181 -12.25 -6.43 -2.05
N PRO A 182 -11.54 -6.76 -3.14
CA PRO A 182 -11.92 -6.33 -4.50
C PRO A 182 -13.30 -6.85 -4.95
N GLU A 183 -13.73 -7.98 -4.38
CA GLU A 183 -15.02 -8.62 -4.59
C GLU A 183 -15.39 -9.46 -3.34
N PRO A 184 -16.69 -9.73 -3.11
CA PRO A 184 -17.12 -10.55 -1.98
C PRO A 184 -16.42 -11.92 -1.94
N GLY A 185 -15.86 -12.27 -0.77
CA GLY A 185 -15.16 -13.55 -0.55
C GLY A 185 -13.70 -13.57 -0.99
N ARG A 186 -13.22 -12.52 -1.67
CA ARG A 186 -11.80 -12.36 -2.02
C ARG A 186 -11.16 -11.34 -1.11
N ARG A 187 -10.10 -11.75 -0.41
CA ARG A 187 -9.37 -10.89 0.51
C ARG A 187 -7.87 -10.90 0.19
N LEU A 188 -7.34 -9.73 -0.08
CA LEU A 188 -5.92 -9.48 -0.34
C LEU A 188 -5.33 -8.76 0.88
N VAL A 189 -4.17 -9.22 1.37
CA VAL A 189 -3.53 -8.66 2.57
C VAL A 189 -2.03 -8.58 2.36
N ILE A 190 -1.44 -7.44 2.71
CA ILE A 190 0.02 -7.28 2.81
C ILE A 190 0.37 -6.51 4.07
N GLU A 191 1.46 -6.88 4.70
CA GLU A 191 1.93 -6.28 5.94
C GLU A 191 3.43 -6.02 5.88
N ARG A 192 3.85 -4.85 6.38
CA ARG A 192 5.23 -4.54 6.64
C ARG A 192 5.41 -4.24 8.13
N GLY A 193 6.22 -5.04 8.79
CA GLY A 193 6.49 -4.93 10.22
C GLY A 193 7.97 -4.65 10.54
N TYR A 194 8.18 -4.02 11.68
CA TYR A 194 9.48 -3.79 12.31
C TYR A 194 9.39 -4.22 13.77
N GLY A 195 10.42 -4.94 14.24
CA GLY A 195 10.50 -5.36 15.63
C GLY A 195 10.83 -4.18 16.57
N ALA A 196 10.82 -4.46 17.87
CA ALA A 196 11.21 -3.51 18.92
C ALA A 196 12.63 -2.92 18.75
N ASN A 197 13.52 -3.65 18.08
CA ASN A 197 14.87 -3.19 17.74
C ASN A 197 14.91 -2.24 16.52
N GLY A 198 13.74 -1.97 15.92
CA GLY A 198 13.58 -1.17 14.73
C GLY A 198 13.94 -1.87 13.42
N LEU A 199 14.31 -3.15 13.44
CA LEU A 199 14.70 -3.88 12.23
C LEU A 199 13.48 -4.46 11.51
N PRO A 200 13.49 -4.51 10.16
CA PRO A 200 12.44 -5.13 9.38
C PRO A 200 12.22 -6.58 9.80
N GLN A 201 10.97 -6.96 9.97
CA GLN A 201 10.59 -8.35 10.21
C GLN A 201 10.38 -9.05 8.87
N ALA A 202 10.74 -10.34 8.81
CA ALA A 202 10.39 -11.18 7.68
C ALA A 202 8.87 -11.18 7.53
N GLN A 203 8.39 -10.81 6.35
CA GLN A 203 6.94 -10.74 6.11
C GLN A 203 6.38 -12.17 6.09
N PRO A 204 5.25 -12.44 6.77
CA PRO A 204 4.48 -13.63 6.44
C PRO A 204 4.14 -13.58 4.95
N ALA A 205 4.15 -14.73 4.27
CA ALA A 205 3.76 -14.81 2.86
C ALA A 205 2.44 -14.06 2.65
N VAL A 206 2.33 -13.27 1.58
CA VAL A 206 1.08 -12.58 1.24
C VAL A 206 -0.01 -13.65 1.13
N LEU A 207 -0.95 -13.63 2.06
CA LEU A 207 -2.08 -14.55 2.07
C LEU A 207 -3.20 -13.93 1.24
N ALA A 208 -3.27 -14.29 -0.03
CA ALA A 208 -4.56 -14.28 -0.71
C ALA A 208 -5.41 -15.39 -0.07
N ARG A 209 -6.29 -15.03 0.87
CA ARG A 209 -7.31 -15.96 1.35
C ARG A 209 -8.53 -15.80 0.45
N LEU A 210 -8.82 -16.84 -0.33
CA LEU A 210 -10.14 -17.07 -0.88
C LEU A 210 -10.98 -17.67 0.25
N ASP A 211 -11.67 -16.81 1.01
CA ASP A 211 -12.68 -17.30 1.94
C ASP A 211 -13.91 -17.63 1.09
N HIS A 212 -14.03 -18.90 0.69
CA HIS A 212 -15.29 -19.44 0.19
C HIS A 212 -16.30 -19.42 1.34
N LEU A 213 -16.95 -18.28 1.58
CA LEU A 213 -18.19 -18.23 2.33
C LEU A 213 -19.26 -18.90 1.46
N GLY A 214 -19.28 -20.23 1.48
CA GLY A 214 -20.44 -21.00 1.04
C GLY A 214 -21.66 -20.53 1.83
N PRO A 215 -22.86 -20.55 1.23
CA PRO A 215 -24.07 -20.13 1.92
C PRO A 215 -24.23 -20.98 3.18
N LYS A 216 -24.39 -20.33 4.34
CA LYS A 216 -24.78 -21.02 5.57
C LYS A 216 -26.11 -21.72 5.30
N PRO A 217 -26.22 -23.05 5.48
CA PRO A 217 -27.53 -23.68 5.50
C PRO A 217 -28.30 -23.15 6.72
N TRP A 218 -29.57 -22.88 6.48
CA TRP A 218 -30.57 -22.45 7.46
C TRP A 218 -30.62 -23.36 8.70
#